data_AF-A0A8X7C707-F1
#
_entry.id   AF-A0A8X7C707-F1
#
_cell.length_a   1.000
_cell.length_b   1.000
_cell.length_c   1.000
_cell.angle_alpha   90.00
_cell.angle_beta   90.00
_cell.angle_gamma   90.00
#
_symmetry.space_group_name_H-M   'P 1'
#
loop_
_entity.id
_entity.type
_entity.pdbx_description
1 polymer ?
#
loop_
_entity_poly.entity_id
_entity_poly.type
_entity_poly.pdbx_seq_one_letter_code
_entity_poly.pdbx_strand_id
1 'polypeptide(L)'
;MTTTRCCNLVWRSIVLLFIAQLYVTQARQSRDVEDESLIVQTTKGRVRGITLPTGHGKEVDVFLGIPYAKPPVGKYRFRHPKPTDPWTGIINATEKPNSCFQINDTQFGDFKGSTLWNANSPLSEDCLTVSVWAPRPKPEGAAVLVWFYGGGFYSGTTTLDVYDPKILCSEEEIIIVAINYRVASLGFLYFDRPDVPGNAGMFDQLMGLEWIRDNIAHFGGNPHNVTLFGESAGAVSVGLHLLSPLSRHLFSQAIMQSGSATSPWGVMERKENMKRGLLLAESLKCPHDESDMDAENV
;
A
#
# COMPACT_ATOMS: atom_id res chain seq x y z
N MET A 1 -37.82 56.90 28.79
CA MET A 1 -36.96 56.62 27.62
C MET A 1 -35.98 55.43 27.84
N THR A 2 -36.23 54.53 28.80
CA THR A 2 -35.27 53.47 29.19
C THR A 2 -35.71 52.04 28.83
N THR A 3 -36.99 51.81 28.50
CA THR A 3 -37.53 50.48 28.16
C THR A 3 -37.19 50.03 26.73
N THR A 4 -37.03 50.93 25.77
CA THR A 4 -36.75 50.59 24.36
C THR A 4 -35.30 50.11 24.13
N ARG A 5 -34.34 50.55 24.97
CA ARG A 5 -32.92 50.14 24.85
C ARG A 5 -32.69 48.69 25.28
N CYS A 6 -33.41 48.21 26.30
CA CYS A 6 -33.28 46.84 26.78
C CYS A 6 -33.82 45.83 25.75
N CYS A 7 -34.96 46.14 25.12
CA CYS A 7 -35.57 45.31 24.09
C CYS A 7 -34.68 45.17 22.84
N ASN A 8 -34.04 46.26 22.41
CA ASN A 8 -33.09 46.25 21.29
C ASN A 8 -31.82 45.43 21.58
N LEU A 9 -31.36 45.40 22.83
CA LEU A 9 -30.17 44.63 23.21
C LEU A 9 -30.48 43.12 23.23
N VAL A 10 -31.64 42.74 23.78
CA VAL A 10 -32.12 41.35 23.78
C VAL A 10 -32.35 40.84 22.36
N TRP A 11 -32.97 41.65 21.49
CA TRP A 11 -33.22 41.27 20.10
C TRP A 11 -31.91 41.10 19.29
N ARG A 12 -30.93 41.98 19.50
CA ARG A 12 -29.59 41.85 18.88
C ARG A 12 -28.86 40.57 19.34
N SER A 13 -28.94 40.23 20.62
CA SER A 13 -28.35 39.00 21.15
C SER A 13 -29.02 37.74 20.58
N ILE A 14 -30.36 37.76 20.44
CA ILE A 14 -31.10 36.66 19.81
C ILE A 14 -30.69 36.49 18.34
N VAL A 15 -30.61 37.59 17.57
CA VAL A 15 -30.18 37.55 16.17
C VAL A 15 -28.75 37.01 16.02
N LEU A 16 -27.81 37.44 16.88
CA LEU A 16 -26.44 36.93 16.88
C LEU A 16 -26.35 35.43 17.22
N LEU A 17 -27.17 34.95 18.16
CA LEU A 17 -27.25 33.52 18.49
C LEU A 17 -27.81 32.69 17.33
N PHE A 18 -28.84 33.18 16.63
CA PHE A 18 -29.38 32.54 15.43
C PHE A 18 -28.35 32.48 14.30
N ILE A 19 -27.63 33.58 14.06
CA ILE A 19 -26.54 33.63 13.06
C ILE A 19 -25.43 32.63 13.43
N ALA A 20 -25.00 32.58 14.69
CA ALA A 20 -23.99 31.63 15.16
C ALA A 20 -24.46 30.17 14.99
N GLN A 21 -25.73 29.86 15.29
CA GLN A 21 -26.30 28.53 15.07
C GLN A 21 -26.36 28.16 13.57
N LEU A 22 -26.69 29.10 12.69
CA LEU A 22 -26.64 28.89 11.24
C LEU A 22 -25.22 28.59 10.76
N TYR A 23 -24.21 29.32 11.24
CA TYR A 23 -22.81 29.02 10.92
C TYR A 23 -22.36 27.65 11.43
N VAL A 24 -22.74 27.28 12.66
CA VAL A 24 -22.40 25.96 13.25
C VAL A 24 -23.08 24.83 12.48
N THR A 25 -24.34 24.99 12.09
CA THR A 25 -25.07 23.97 11.32
C THR A 25 -24.53 23.84 9.90
N GLN A 26 -24.20 24.95 9.24
CA GLN A 26 -23.59 24.94 7.91
C GLN A 26 -22.19 24.32 7.93
N ALA A 27 -21.36 24.63 8.93
CA ALA A 27 -20.04 24.02 9.11
C ALA A 27 -20.12 22.53 9.46
N ARG A 28 -21.18 22.10 10.16
CA ARG A 28 -21.42 20.68 10.44
C ARG A 28 -21.86 19.94 9.19
N GLN A 29 -22.78 20.52 8.43
CA GLN A 29 -23.25 19.95 7.17
C GLN A 29 -22.13 19.85 6.12
N SER A 30 -21.23 20.85 6.04
CA SER A 30 -20.07 20.77 5.14
C SER A 30 -19.09 19.67 5.54
N ARG A 31 -18.84 19.48 6.86
CA ARG A 31 -18.00 18.39 7.37
C ARG A 31 -18.63 17.02 7.15
N ASP A 32 -19.94 16.87 7.37
CA ASP A 32 -20.64 15.59 7.17
C ASP A 32 -20.65 15.19 5.67
N VAL A 33 -20.80 16.15 4.76
CA VAL A 33 -20.70 15.93 3.30
C VAL A 33 -19.26 15.59 2.87
N GLU A 34 -18.27 16.25 3.46
CA GLU A 34 -16.86 15.98 3.19
C GLU A 34 -16.41 14.61 3.73
N ASP A 35 -16.89 14.21 4.92
CA ASP A 35 -16.67 12.89 5.53
C ASP A 35 -17.34 11.76 4.72
N GLU A 36 -18.53 11.99 4.16
CA GLU A 36 -19.16 11.03 3.23
C GLU A 36 -18.43 10.95 1.88
N SER A 37 -17.88 12.07 1.38
CA SER A 37 -17.16 12.11 0.09
C SER A 37 -15.88 11.27 0.07
N LEU A 38 -15.31 11.01 1.24
CA LEU A 38 -14.10 10.20 1.44
C LEU A 38 -14.39 8.72 1.70
N ILE A 39 -15.65 8.29 1.58
CA ILE A 39 -16.01 6.88 1.65
C ILE A 39 -16.05 6.29 0.23
N VAL A 40 -15.17 5.34 -0.03
CA VAL A 40 -15.09 4.63 -1.33
C VAL A 40 -15.57 3.19 -1.16
N GLN A 41 -16.52 2.78 -2.00
CA GLN A 41 -16.95 1.40 -2.11
C GLN A 41 -15.98 0.63 -3.02
N THR A 42 -15.29 -0.37 -2.48
CA THR A 42 -14.49 -1.35 -3.24
C THR A 42 -15.32 -2.62 -3.50
N THR A 43 -14.79 -3.55 -4.28
CA THR A 43 -15.37 -4.88 -4.50
C THR A 43 -15.50 -5.73 -3.23
N LYS A 44 -14.74 -5.42 -2.16
CA LYS A 44 -14.73 -6.18 -0.90
C LYS A 44 -15.39 -5.45 0.27
N GLY A 45 -15.53 -4.14 0.19
CA GLY A 45 -16.20 -3.34 1.22
C GLY A 45 -15.85 -1.86 1.15
N ARG A 46 -16.36 -1.08 2.09
CA ARG A 46 -16.15 0.38 2.15
C ARG A 46 -14.86 0.72 2.87
N VAL A 47 -14.17 1.75 2.37
CA VAL A 47 -12.98 2.34 3.01
C VAL A 47 -13.19 3.84 3.18
N ARG A 48 -12.72 4.42 4.28
CA ARG A 48 -12.70 5.86 4.52
C ARG A 48 -11.27 6.37 4.40
N GLY A 49 -11.05 7.36 3.54
CA GLY A 49 -9.77 8.07 3.41
C GLY A 49 -9.70 9.34 4.25
N ILE A 50 -8.68 10.15 3.98
CA ILE A 50 -8.46 11.47 4.58
C ILE A 50 -7.91 12.43 3.52
N THR A 51 -8.39 13.68 3.51
CA THR A 51 -7.79 14.73 2.69
C THR A 51 -6.57 15.31 3.41
N LEU A 52 -5.44 15.39 2.71
CA LEU A 52 -4.19 15.93 3.25
C LEU A 52 -3.65 17.06 2.36
N PRO A 53 -3.07 18.11 2.95
CA PRO A 53 -2.41 19.16 2.20
C PRO A 53 -1.07 18.67 1.61
N THR A 54 -0.68 19.24 0.48
CA THR A 54 0.65 19.11 -0.10
C THR A 54 1.54 20.28 0.30
N GLY A 55 2.86 20.13 0.15
CA GLY A 55 3.81 21.22 0.42
C GLY A 55 3.63 22.45 -0.49
N HIS A 56 2.84 22.35 -1.56
CA HIS A 56 2.58 23.42 -2.52
C HIS A 56 1.19 24.06 -2.37
N GLY A 57 0.46 23.75 -1.30
CA GLY A 57 -0.86 24.32 -1.02
C GLY A 57 -2.01 23.71 -1.82
N LYS A 58 -1.78 22.58 -2.50
CA LYS A 58 -2.84 21.72 -3.06
C LYS A 58 -3.32 20.72 -2.00
N GLU A 59 -4.42 20.04 -2.26
CA GLU A 59 -4.94 18.95 -1.43
C GLU A 59 -4.98 17.65 -2.24
N VAL A 60 -4.90 16.52 -1.54
CA VAL A 60 -5.04 15.18 -2.11
C VAL A 60 -5.85 14.28 -1.18
N ASP A 61 -6.68 13.43 -1.76
CA ASP A 61 -7.44 12.42 -1.02
C ASP A 61 -6.59 11.16 -0.89
N VAL A 62 -6.40 10.69 0.34
CA VAL A 62 -5.45 9.65 0.69
C VAL A 62 -6.15 8.49 1.38
N PHE A 63 -5.86 7.27 0.92
CA PHE A 63 -6.38 6.03 1.47
C PHE A 63 -5.20 5.09 1.73
N LEU A 64 -4.86 4.87 3.00
CA LEU A 64 -3.71 4.09 3.42
C LEU A 64 -4.13 2.72 3.96
N GLY A 65 -3.36 1.69 3.63
CA GLY A 65 -3.48 0.39 4.30
C GLY A 65 -4.75 -0.41 3.95
N ILE A 66 -5.27 -0.29 2.74
CA ILE A 66 -6.43 -1.09 2.29
C ILE A 66 -5.97 -2.54 2.06
N PRO A 67 -6.57 -3.55 2.72
CA PRO A 67 -6.16 -4.94 2.53
C PRO A 67 -6.58 -5.45 1.14
N TYR A 68 -5.63 -6.02 0.40
CA TYR A 68 -5.90 -6.69 -0.88
C TYR A 68 -5.85 -8.22 -0.77
N ALA A 69 -5.16 -8.75 0.25
CA ALA A 69 -5.00 -10.17 0.50
C ALA A 69 -5.29 -10.51 1.97
N LYS A 70 -5.50 -11.80 2.26
CA LYS A 70 -5.53 -12.31 3.63
C LYS A 70 -4.14 -12.16 4.27
N PRO A 71 -4.06 -11.93 5.59
CA PRO A 71 -2.79 -11.96 6.30
C PRO A 71 -2.06 -13.30 6.06
N PRO A 72 -0.81 -13.29 5.55
CA PRO A 72 -0.04 -14.49 5.22
C PRO A 72 0.60 -15.13 6.47
N VAL A 73 -0.18 -15.30 7.54
CA VAL A 73 0.26 -15.81 8.85
C VAL A 73 -0.03 -17.31 8.99
N GLY A 74 0.71 -17.97 9.90
CA GLY A 74 0.52 -19.39 10.21
C GLY A 74 0.62 -20.26 8.97
N LYS A 75 -0.42 -21.04 8.67
CA LYS A 75 -0.45 -21.94 7.49
C LYS A 75 -0.35 -21.23 6.13
N TYR A 76 -0.52 -19.91 6.08
CA TYR A 76 -0.38 -19.12 4.85
C TYR A 76 1.01 -18.54 4.66
N ARG A 77 1.90 -18.65 5.66
CA ARG A 77 3.30 -18.24 5.54
C ARG A 77 3.95 -19.01 4.39
N PHE A 78 4.79 -18.31 3.61
CA PHE A 78 5.48 -18.80 2.40
C PHE A 78 4.61 -19.17 1.19
N ARG A 79 3.30 -19.39 1.38
CA ARG A 79 2.36 -19.67 0.30
C ARG A 79 2.05 -18.43 -0.52
N HIS A 80 1.57 -18.63 -1.75
CA HIS A 80 0.97 -17.55 -2.53
C HIS A 80 -0.21 -16.93 -1.78
N PRO A 81 -0.42 -15.60 -1.92
CA PRO A 81 -1.49 -14.89 -1.23
C PRO A 81 -2.86 -15.42 -1.62
N LYS A 82 -3.84 -15.16 -0.75
CA LYS A 82 -5.25 -15.43 -1.01
C LYS A 82 -6.02 -14.11 -0.96
N PRO A 83 -7.04 -13.92 -1.82
CA PRO A 83 -7.84 -12.70 -1.79
C PRO A 83 -8.44 -12.47 -0.41
N THR A 84 -8.50 -11.21 0.01
CA THR A 84 -9.16 -10.85 1.26
C THR A 84 -10.65 -11.22 1.23
N ASP A 85 -11.20 -11.55 2.40
CA ASP A 85 -12.63 -11.76 2.56
C ASP A 85 -13.36 -10.41 2.51
N PRO A 86 -14.60 -10.35 2.02
CA PRO A 86 -15.41 -9.14 2.14
C PRO A 86 -15.59 -8.76 3.62
N TRP A 87 -15.63 -7.46 3.90
CA TRP A 87 -15.87 -6.95 5.26
C TRP A 87 -17.17 -6.16 5.35
N THR A 88 -17.81 -6.22 6.52
CA THR A 88 -18.94 -5.36 6.88
C THR A 88 -18.44 -4.08 7.53
N GLY A 89 -19.17 -2.98 7.35
CA GLY A 89 -18.80 -1.68 7.93
C GLY A 89 -17.91 -0.85 7.01
N ILE A 90 -17.01 -0.06 7.60
CA ILE A 90 -16.08 0.85 6.91
C ILE A 90 -14.71 0.65 7.53
N ILE A 91 -13.70 0.29 6.73
CA ILE A 91 -12.31 0.30 7.18
C ILE A 91 -11.80 1.73 7.18
N ASN A 92 -11.18 2.17 8.28
CA ASN A 92 -10.55 3.47 8.36
C ASN A 92 -9.15 3.41 7.73
N ALA A 93 -9.00 3.92 6.51
CA ALA A 93 -7.79 3.87 5.70
C ALA A 93 -7.00 5.19 5.81
N THR A 94 -6.71 5.64 7.04
CA THR A 94 -6.08 6.95 7.31
C THR A 94 -4.70 6.85 7.97
N GLU A 95 -4.25 5.64 8.30
CA GLU A 95 -3.00 5.39 9.03
C GLU A 95 -2.01 4.59 8.18
N LYS A 96 -0.71 4.82 8.39
CA LYS A 96 0.35 4.08 7.69
C LYS A 96 0.20 2.57 7.99
N PRO A 97 0.13 1.68 6.98
CA PRO A 97 0.06 0.25 7.22
C PRO A 97 1.34 -0.29 7.84
N ASN A 98 1.26 -1.50 8.38
CA ASN A 98 2.44 -2.24 8.80
C ASN A 98 3.39 -2.49 7.62
N SER A 99 4.68 -2.39 7.88
CA SER A 99 5.72 -2.83 6.97
C SER A 99 5.89 -4.35 7.10
N CYS A 100 6.20 -5.05 6.00
CA CYS A 100 6.48 -6.47 6.07
C CYS A 100 7.73 -6.73 6.94
N PHE A 101 7.75 -7.85 7.67
CA PHE A 101 8.92 -8.25 8.45
C PHE A 101 10.20 -8.25 7.61
N GLN A 102 11.21 -7.55 8.10
CA GLN A 102 12.50 -7.34 7.44
C GLN A 102 13.55 -6.96 8.49
N ILE A 103 14.82 -7.03 8.10
CA ILE A 103 15.93 -6.57 8.93
C ILE A 103 16.09 -5.06 8.70
N ASN A 104 16.15 -4.29 9.79
CA ASN A 104 16.55 -2.88 9.72
C ASN A 104 18.08 -2.79 9.66
N ASP A 105 18.58 -1.87 8.84
CA ASP A 105 20.00 -1.52 8.80
C ASP A 105 20.38 -0.74 10.07
N THR A 106 21.29 -1.32 10.85
CA THR A 106 21.86 -0.70 12.05
C THR A 106 23.37 -0.49 11.90
N GLN A 107 23.94 -0.67 10.70
CA GLN A 107 25.38 -0.65 10.47
C GLN A 107 26.00 0.71 10.82
N PHE A 108 25.27 1.79 10.56
CA PHE A 108 25.73 3.17 10.76
C PHE A 108 24.98 3.90 11.88
N GLY A 109 24.36 3.17 12.82
CA GLY A 109 23.56 3.74 13.89
C GLY A 109 22.46 4.66 13.34
N ASP A 110 22.36 5.88 13.87
CA ASP A 110 21.32 6.85 13.51
C ASP A 110 21.65 7.70 12.27
N PHE A 111 22.63 7.30 11.46
CA PHE A 111 22.98 8.04 10.24
C PHE A 111 21.81 8.05 9.25
N LYS A 112 21.28 9.25 8.98
CA LYS A 112 20.10 9.46 8.13
C LYS A 112 20.20 8.83 6.74
N GLY A 113 21.39 8.80 6.13
CA GLY A 113 21.55 8.19 4.80
C GLY A 113 21.30 6.67 4.80
N SER A 114 21.40 6.01 5.95
CA SER A 114 21.06 4.60 6.15
C SER A 114 19.62 4.47 6.70
N THR A 115 19.28 5.18 7.78
CA THR A 115 17.99 5.04 8.46
C THR A 115 16.78 5.50 7.66
N LEU A 116 16.97 6.35 6.63
CA LEU A 116 15.92 6.72 5.66
C LEU A 116 15.26 5.48 5.03
N TRP A 117 16.01 4.40 4.86
CA TRP A 117 15.55 3.17 4.19
C TRP A 117 14.99 2.12 5.14
N ASN A 118 15.05 2.35 6.45
CA ASN A 118 14.48 1.45 7.45
C ASN A 118 12.96 1.63 7.52
N ALA A 119 12.27 0.55 7.89
CA ALA A 119 10.82 0.60 8.08
C ALA A 119 10.43 1.68 9.11
N ASN A 120 9.58 2.62 8.70
CA ASN A 120 9.07 3.71 9.54
C ASN A 120 7.64 3.44 10.05
N SER A 121 7.18 2.19 9.96
CA SER A 121 5.93 1.69 10.54
C SER A 121 6.18 0.32 11.20
N PRO A 122 5.28 -0.16 12.07
CA PRO A 122 5.47 -1.44 12.76
C PRO A 122 5.70 -2.60 11.78
N LEU A 123 6.57 -3.53 12.16
CA LEU A 123 6.83 -4.75 11.40
C LEU A 123 5.75 -5.79 11.72
N SER A 124 5.13 -6.36 10.69
CA SER A 124 4.14 -7.43 10.81
C SER A 124 4.16 -8.34 9.59
N GLU A 125 3.73 -9.60 9.77
CA GLU A 125 3.40 -10.47 8.63
C GLU A 125 2.07 -10.06 7.99
N ASP A 126 1.17 -9.46 8.77
CA ASP A 126 -0.02 -8.79 8.26
C ASP A 126 0.35 -7.42 7.69
N CYS A 127 0.90 -7.44 6.47
CA CYS A 127 1.42 -6.28 5.76
C CYS A 127 0.83 -6.09 4.35
N LEU A 128 0.03 -7.05 3.85
CA LEU A 128 -0.45 -7.09 2.46
C LEU A 128 -1.57 -6.08 2.19
N THR A 129 -1.16 -4.83 1.99
CA THR A 129 -2.05 -3.68 1.79
C THR A 129 -1.66 -2.85 0.58
N VAL A 130 -2.62 -2.11 0.05
CA VAL A 130 -2.42 -1.05 -0.94
C VAL A 130 -2.73 0.30 -0.33
N SER A 131 -2.02 1.32 -0.79
CA SER A 131 -2.31 2.73 -0.47
C SER A 131 -2.56 3.51 -1.76
N VAL A 132 -3.55 4.40 -1.76
CA VAL A 132 -4.01 5.17 -2.93
C VAL A 132 -3.98 6.66 -2.59
N TRP A 133 -3.44 7.46 -3.50
CA TRP A 133 -3.48 8.92 -3.48
C TRP A 133 -4.17 9.40 -4.74
N ALA A 134 -5.22 10.20 -4.59
CA ALA A 134 -5.98 10.79 -5.69
C ALA A 134 -5.95 12.32 -5.62
N PRO A 135 -5.83 13.02 -6.76
CA PRO A 135 -5.85 14.48 -6.78
C PRO A 135 -7.24 15.00 -6.39
N ARG A 136 -7.28 16.24 -5.88
CA ARG A 136 -8.53 16.97 -5.60
C ARG A 136 -8.69 18.14 -6.59
N PRO A 137 -9.86 18.30 -7.25
CA PRO A 137 -11.05 17.45 -7.15
C PRO A 137 -10.83 16.05 -7.74
N LYS A 138 -11.62 15.07 -7.28
CA LYS A 138 -11.53 13.67 -7.73
C LYS A 138 -11.62 13.61 -9.27
N PRO A 139 -10.66 12.97 -9.95
CA PRO A 139 -10.63 12.92 -11.40
C PRO A 139 -11.61 11.89 -11.97
N GLU A 140 -11.91 12.03 -13.26
CA GLU A 140 -12.67 11.05 -14.04
C GLU A 140 -11.75 10.35 -15.05
N GLY A 141 -11.21 9.19 -14.66
CA GLY A 141 -10.38 8.36 -15.55
C GLY A 141 -8.92 8.82 -15.66
N ALA A 142 -8.33 9.29 -14.57
CA ALA A 142 -6.92 9.68 -14.53
C ALA A 142 -5.97 8.50 -14.80
N ALA A 143 -4.76 8.80 -15.27
CA ALA A 143 -3.68 7.82 -15.34
C ALA A 143 -3.33 7.31 -13.93
N VAL A 144 -2.92 6.05 -13.84
CA VAL A 144 -2.59 5.37 -12.58
C VAL A 144 -1.13 4.96 -12.59
N LEU A 145 -0.33 5.46 -11.66
CA LEU A 145 1.05 5.01 -11.43
C LEU A 145 1.10 4.04 -10.25
N VAL A 146 1.70 2.88 -10.44
CA VAL A 146 1.79 1.82 -9.42
C VAL A 146 3.23 1.63 -8.96
N TRP A 147 3.51 2.00 -7.72
CA TRP A 147 4.82 1.95 -7.11
C TRP A 147 5.14 0.58 -6.53
N PHE A 148 6.27 0.01 -6.98
CA PHE A 148 6.96 -1.08 -6.32
C PHE A 148 8.27 -0.58 -5.71
N TYR A 149 8.39 -0.66 -4.39
CA TYR A 149 9.63 -0.29 -3.71
C TYR A 149 10.76 -1.28 -3.98
N GLY A 150 12.00 -0.77 -3.92
CA GLY A 150 13.23 -1.57 -3.89
C GLY A 150 13.62 -2.07 -2.50
N GLY A 151 14.85 -2.57 -2.36
CA GLY A 151 15.33 -3.19 -1.11
C GLY A 151 15.88 -4.60 -1.29
N GLY A 152 16.41 -4.91 -2.48
CA GLY A 152 17.08 -6.19 -2.77
C GLY A 152 16.23 -7.44 -2.55
N PHE A 153 14.89 -7.29 -2.58
CA PHE A 153 13.92 -8.31 -2.17
C PHE A 153 14.01 -8.78 -0.72
N TYR A 154 14.79 -8.15 0.16
CA TYR A 154 14.90 -8.49 1.59
C TYR A 154 14.41 -7.38 2.54
N SER A 155 14.23 -6.16 2.04
CA SER A 155 13.74 -5.00 2.77
C SER A 155 12.87 -4.12 1.87
N GLY A 156 12.40 -3.00 2.42
CA GLY A 156 11.56 -2.01 1.75
C GLY A 156 10.14 -1.96 2.31
N THR A 157 9.50 -0.82 2.12
CA THR A 157 8.10 -0.57 2.50
C THR A 157 7.53 0.58 1.68
N THR A 158 6.21 0.59 1.45
CA THR A 158 5.53 1.72 0.82
C THR A 158 5.47 2.97 1.69
N THR A 159 5.75 2.87 2.99
CA THR A 159 5.49 3.94 3.96
C THR A 159 6.63 4.94 4.14
N LEU A 160 7.78 4.74 3.48
CA LEU A 160 8.93 5.64 3.60
C LEU A 160 8.59 7.05 3.13
N ASP A 161 9.08 8.06 3.85
CA ASP A 161 8.73 9.46 3.56
C ASP A 161 9.32 9.94 2.22
N VAL A 162 10.41 9.31 1.74
CA VAL A 162 10.97 9.57 0.40
C VAL A 162 10.03 9.12 -0.74
N TYR A 163 9.08 8.22 -0.45
CA TYR A 163 8.07 7.76 -1.41
C TYR A 163 6.74 8.49 -1.27
N ASP A 164 6.66 9.53 -0.44
CA ASP A 164 5.44 10.32 -0.25
C ASP A 164 4.99 10.96 -1.57
N PRO A 165 3.91 10.45 -2.20
CA PRO A 165 3.60 10.78 -3.58
C PRO A 165 2.67 12.00 -3.69
N LYS A 166 2.33 12.68 -2.56
CA LYS A 166 1.33 13.75 -2.54
C LYS A 166 1.64 14.87 -3.54
N ILE A 167 2.90 15.29 -3.65
CA ILE A 167 3.32 16.34 -4.59
C ILE A 167 3.09 15.85 -6.03
N LEU A 168 3.65 14.69 -6.39
CA LEU A 168 3.54 14.13 -7.74
C LEU A 168 2.07 13.89 -8.15
N CYS A 169 1.25 13.35 -7.23
CA CYS A 169 -0.18 13.16 -7.41
C CYS A 169 -0.91 14.48 -7.75
N SER A 170 -0.65 15.54 -6.97
CA SER A 170 -1.34 16.82 -7.11
C SER A 170 -0.84 17.70 -8.27
N GLU A 171 0.42 17.57 -8.65
CA GLU A 171 1.01 18.39 -9.72
C GLU A 171 0.74 17.82 -11.10
N GLU A 172 0.81 16.49 -11.24
CA GLU A 172 0.59 15.81 -12.52
C GLU A 172 -0.86 15.33 -12.70
N GLU A 173 -1.72 15.55 -11.70
CA GLU A 173 -3.14 15.15 -11.71
C GLU A 173 -3.35 13.65 -12.02
N ILE A 174 -2.50 12.82 -11.43
CA ILE A 174 -2.48 11.36 -11.59
C ILE A 174 -2.81 10.65 -10.27
N ILE A 175 -3.39 9.46 -10.37
CA ILE A 175 -3.54 8.59 -9.21
C ILE A 175 -2.26 7.81 -9.00
N ILE A 176 -1.80 7.74 -7.75
CA ILE A 176 -0.65 6.93 -7.37
C ILE A 176 -1.12 5.84 -6.41
N VAL A 177 -0.69 4.61 -6.68
CA VAL A 177 -0.95 3.43 -5.84
C VAL A 177 0.37 2.82 -5.43
N ALA A 178 0.50 2.43 -4.17
CA ALA A 178 1.68 1.71 -3.67
C ALA A 178 1.24 0.36 -3.10
N ILE A 179 1.95 -0.72 -3.46
CA ILE A 179 1.64 -2.10 -3.03
C ILE A 179 2.71 -2.61 -2.07
N ASN A 180 2.33 -2.99 -0.85
CA ASN A 180 3.18 -3.77 0.03
C ASN A 180 3.21 -5.24 -0.40
N TYR A 181 4.39 -5.84 -0.44
CA TYR A 181 4.62 -7.24 -0.82
C TYR A 181 5.64 -7.90 0.12
N ARG A 182 5.50 -9.21 0.40
CA ARG A 182 6.45 -9.90 1.29
C ARG A 182 7.87 -9.88 0.73
N VAL A 183 8.82 -9.69 1.63
CA VAL A 183 10.27 -9.67 1.34
C VAL A 183 10.99 -10.79 2.10
N ALA A 184 12.28 -10.92 1.85
CA ALA A 184 13.20 -11.90 2.43
C ALA A 184 12.68 -13.34 2.25
N SER A 185 13.01 -14.23 3.18
CA SER A 185 12.53 -15.62 3.16
C SER A 185 11.00 -15.71 3.21
N LEU A 186 10.31 -14.77 3.87
CA LEU A 186 8.85 -14.77 3.95
C LEU A 186 8.17 -14.59 2.59
N GLY A 187 8.81 -13.88 1.66
CA GLY A 187 8.33 -13.67 0.29
C GLY A 187 8.94 -14.60 -0.76
N PHE A 188 10.14 -15.13 -0.53
CA PHE A 188 10.93 -15.76 -1.60
C PHE A 188 11.55 -17.12 -1.25
N LEU A 189 11.21 -17.72 -0.11
CA LEU A 189 11.62 -19.10 0.20
C LEU A 189 11.05 -20.09 -0.82
N TYR A 190 11.86 -21.06 -1.25
CA TYR A 190 11.52 -22.03 -2.28
C TYR A 190 12.00 -23.43 -1.88
N PHE A 191 11.09 -24.40 -1.96
CA PHE A 191 11.36 -25.81 -1.69
C PHE A 191 10.74 -26.75 -2.75
N ASP A 192 10.38 -26.21 -3.93
CA ASP A 192 9.71 -26.96 -5.01
C ASP A 192 8.46 -27.73 -4.54
N ARG A 193 7.72 -27.13 -3.59
CA ARG A 193 6.53 -27.73 -2.99
C ARG A 193 5.32 -26.80 -3.11
N PRO A 194 4.08 -27.35 -3.15
CA PRO A 194 2.87 -26.53 -3.25
C PRO A 194 2.68 -25.53 -2.11
N ASP A 195 3.19 -25.83 -0.92
CA ASP A 195 3.11 -24.96 0.26
C ASP A 195 4.28 -23.99 0.42
N VAL A 196 5.40 -24.22 -0.27
CA VAL A 196 6.55 -23.29 -0.36
C VAL A 196 7.04 -23.21 -1.82
N PRO A 197 6.21 -22.67 -2.73
CA PRO A 197 6.45 -22.73 -4.18
C PRO A 197 7.45 -21.68 -4.68
N GLY A 198 7.96 -20.81 -3.81
CA GLY A 198 8.72 -19.62 -4.20
C GLY A 198 7.84 -18.49 -4.76
N ASN A 199 8.47 -17.34 -4.98
CA ASN A 199 7.88 -16.15 -5.57
C ASN A 199 6.60 -15.63 -4.88
N ALA A 200 6.38 -15.94 -3.60
CA ALA A 200 5.20 -15.46 -2.88
C ALA A 200 5.09 -13.92 -2.90
N GLY A 201 6.20 -13.19 -2.79
CA GLY A 201 6.27 -11.74 -2.94
C GLY A 201 5.90 -11.24 -4.36
N MET A 202 6.21 -12.00 -5.42
CA MET A 202 5.75 -11.65 -6.78
C MET A 202 4.25 -11.88 -6.95
N PHE A 203 3.70 -12.92 -6.32
CA PHE A 203 2.26 -13.17 -6.34
C PHE A 203 1.49 -12.17 -5.46
N ASP A 204 2.11 -11.63 -4.42
CA ASP A 204 1.59 -10.49 -3.64
C ASP A 204 1.41 -9.26 -4.55
N GLN A 205 2.45 -8.92 -5.31
CA GLN A 205 2.39 -7.83 -6.30
C GLN A 205 1.32 -8.09 -7.37
N LEU A 206 1.25 -9.32 -7.91
CA LEU A 206 0.20 -9.72 -8.87
C LEU A 206 -1.20 -9.49 -8.31
N MET A 207 -1.48 -9.93 -7.08
CA MET A 207 -2.79 -9.75 -6.46
C MET A 207 -3.10 -8.28 -6.17
N GLY A 208 -2.08 -7.47 -5.83
CA GLY A 208 -2.22 -6.02 -5.75
C GLY A 208 -2.60 -5.39 -7.09
N LEU A 209 -2.02 -5.85 -8.21
CA LEU A 209 -2.40 -5.40 -9.56
C LEU A 209 -3.82 -5.81 -9.94
N GLU A 210 -4.24 -7.03 -9.58
CA GLU A 210 -5.63 -7.47 -9.76
C GLU A 210 -6.60 -6.61 -8.95
N TRP A 211 -6.24 -6.26 -7.70
CA TRP A 211 -7.01 -5.31 -6.90
C TRP A 211 -7.13 -3.94 -7.57
N ILE A 212 -6.05 -3.42 -8.15
CA ILE A 212 -6.07 -2.13 -8.87
C ILE A 212 -7.01 -2.20 -10.07
N ARG A 213 -6.91 -3.24 -10.91
CA ARG A 213 -7.81 -3.46 -12.06
C ARG A 213 -9.29 -3.40 -11.62
N ASP A 214 -9.60 -4.06 -10.52
CA ASP A 214 -10.98 -4.25 -10.06
C ASP A 214 -11.55 -3.03 -9.30
N ASN A 215 -10.70 -2.15 -8.75
CA ASN A 215 -11.15 -1.13 -7.81
C ASN A 215 -10.75 0.31 -8.16
N ILE A 216 -9.71 0.55 -8.97
CA ILE A 216 -9.13 1.90 -9.12
C ILE A 216 -10.09 2.92 -9.76
N ALA A 217 -11.05 2.45 -10.56
CA ALA A 217 -12.12 3.28 -11.10
C ALA A 217 -12.95 3.97 -10.00
N HIS A 218 -13.14 3.31 -8.85
CA HIS A 218 -13.86 3.89 -7.72
C HIS A 218 -13.11 5.06 -7.07
N PHE A 219 -11.79 5.15 -7.28
CA PHE A 219 -10.94 6.26 -6.82
C PHE A 219 -10.76 7.35 -7.89
N GLY A 220 -11.33 7.19 -9.09
CA GLY A 220 -11.21 8.14 -10.21
C GLY A 220 -10.16 7.77 -11.25
N GLY A 221 -9.54 6.59 -11.14
CA GLY A 221 -8.49 6.14 -12.04
C GLY A 221 -9.01 5.36 -13.23
N ASN A 222 -8.22 5.30 -14.30
CA ASN A 222 -8.51 4.47 -15.47
C ASN A 222 -7.76 3.12 -15.36
N PRO A 223 -8.46 1.98 -15.17
CA PRO A 223 -7.82 0.66 -15.07
C PRO A 223 -7.13 0.21 -16.37
N HIS A 224 -7.35 0.91 -17.48
CA HIS A 224 -6.70 0.66 -18.78
C HIS A 224 -5.52 1.61 -19.06
N ASN A 225 -5.22 2.55 -18.16
CA ASN A 225 -4.07 3.46 -18.26
C ASN A 225 -3.20 3.36 -17.00
N VAL A 226 -2.68 2.16 -16.77
CA VAL A 226 -1.86 1.82 -15.60
C VAL A 226 -0.39 1.74 -16.02
N THR A 227 0.46 2.54 -15.38
CA THR A 227 1.91 2.51 -15.52
C THR A 227 2.54 1.91 -14.27
N LEU A 228 3.28 0.81 -14.43
CA LEU A 228 4.09 0.28 -13.33
C LEU A 228 5.39 1.06 -13.23
N PHE A 229 5.81 1.42 -12.02
CA PHE A 229 7.13 2.01 -11.81
C PHE A 229 7.77 1.51 -10.52
N GLY A 230 9.09 1.38 -10.54
CA GLY A 230 9.84 0.87 -9.40
C GLY A 230 11.32 1.19 -9.52
N GLU A 231 12.00 1.13 -8.38
CA GLU A 231 13.45 1.34 -8.27
C GLU A 231 14.13 0.07 -7.73
N SER A 232 15.34 -0.24 -8.20
CA SER A 232 16.14 -1.39 -7.76
C SER A 232 15.33 -2.70 -7.86
N ALA A 233 15.11 -3.44 -6.77
CA ALA A 233 14.29 -4.66 -6.77
C ALA A 233 12.83 -4.41 -7.22
N GLY A 234 12.32 -3.20 -7.02
CA GLY A 234 11.04 -2.76 -7.59
C GLY A 234 11.11 -2.65 -9.12
N ALA A 235 12.21 -2.14 -9.68
CA ALA A 235 12.42 -2.14 -11.13
C ALA A 235 12.58 -3.55 -11.71
N VAL A 236 13.27 -4.44 -10.99
CA VAL A 236 13.32 -5.87 -11.33
C VAL A 236 11.92 -6.46 -11.34
N SER A 237 11.11 -6.16 -10.32
CA SER A 237 9.71 -6.59 -10.23
C SER A 237 8.88 -6.13 -11.43
N VAL A 238 8.99 -4.84 -11.81
CA VAL A 238 8.35 -4.30 -13.03
C VAL A 238 8.79 -5.08 -14.28
N GLY A 239 10.10 -5.35 -14.42
CA GLY A 239 10.64 -6.17 -15.50
C GLY A 239 10.07 -7.60 -15.51
N LEU A 240 9.94 -8.24 -14.36
CA LEU A 240 9.34 -9.57 -14.23
C LEU A 240 7.84 -9.56 -14.56
N HIS A 241 7.13 -8.48 -14.24
CA HIS A 241 5.72 -8.33 -14.63
C HIS A 241 5.51 -8.10 -16.14
N LEU A 242 6.48 -7.49 -16.83
CA LEU A 242 6.51 -7.41 -18.29
C LEU A 242 6.70 -8.78 -18.94
N LEU A 243 7.43 -9.68 -18.29
CA LEU A 243 7.71 -11.03 -18.81
C LEU A 243 6.60 -12.03 -18.47
N SER A 244 5.99 -11.90 -17.29
CA SER A 244 5.03 -12.89 -16.79
C SER A 244 3.69 -12.84 -17.54
N PRO A 245 3.20 -13.97 -18.09
CA PRO A 245 1.89 -14.02 -18.74
C PRO A 245 0.73 -13.75 -17.77
N LEU A 246 0.94 -13.95 -16.46
CA LEU A 246 -0.07 -13.73 -15.44
C LEU A 246 -0.37 -12.24 -15.20
N SER A 247 0.61 -11.36 -15.38
CA SER A 247 0.47 -9.93 -15.08
C SER A 247 0.47 -9.03 -16.31
N ARG A 248 0.97 -9.49 -17.47
CA ARG A 248 1.20 -8.63 -18.63
C ARG A 248 -0.03 -7.84 -19.10
N HIS A 249 -1.22 -8.39 -18.86
CA HIS A 249 -2.52 -7.83 -19.26
C HIS A 249 -3.12 -6.88 -18.22
N LEU A 250 -2.47 -6.68 -17.06
CA LEU A 250 -2.97 -5.84 -15.95
C LEU A 250 -2.47 -4.40 -16.00
N PHE A 251 -1.59 -4.05 -16.95
CA PHE A 251 -1.00 -2.73 -17.06
C PHE A 251 -0.58 -2.39 -18.49
N SER A 252 -0.38 -1.10 -18.75
CA SER A 252 -0.19 -0.52 -20.07
C SER A 252 1.26 -0.10 -20.31
N GLN A 253 1.91 0.55 -19.34
CA GLN A 253 3.30 1.03 -19.45
C GLN A 253 4.16 0.61 -18.26
N ALA A 254 5.48 0.77 -18.40
CA ALA A 254 6.46 0.41 -17.38
C ALA A 254 7.62 1.42 -17.32
N ILE A 255 8.07 1.75 -16.11
CA ILE A 255 9.25 2.56 -15.81
C ILE A 255 10.14 1.76 -14.86
N MET A 256 11.40 1.54 -15.25
CA MET A 256 12.36 0.74 -14.48
C MET A 256 13.57 1.61 -14.10
N GLN A 257 13.65 2.02 -12.84
CA GLN A 257 14.74 2.86 -12.31
C GLN A 257 15.84 1.97 -11.70
N SER A 258 17.04 2.01 -12.26
CA SER A 258 18.22 1.33 -11.67
C SER A 258 18.08 -0.18 -11.41
N GLY A 259 17.28 -0.89 -12.23
CA GLY A 259 17.14 -2.35 -12.15
C GLY A 259 16.51 -2.95 -13.41
N SER A 260 16.72 -4.25 -13.63
CA SER A 260 16.19 -4.99 -14.79
C SER A 260 15.93 -6.46 -14.44
N ALA A 261 15.04 -7.14 -15.16
CA ALA A 261 14.82 -8.58 -14.98
C ALA A 261 16.07 -9.45 -15.22
N THR A 262 17.07 -8.91 -15.92
CA THR A 262 18.36 -9.56 -16.20
C THR A 262 19.45 -9.21 -15.20
N SER A 263 19.14 -8.43 -14.15
CA SER A 263 20.10 -8.16 -13.07
C SER A 263 20.56 -9.48 -12.43
N PRO A 264 21.86 -9.70 -12.22
CA PRO A 264 22.39 -10.99 -11.74
C PRO A 264 21.91 -11.36 -10.32
N TRP A 265 21.44 -10.38 -9.55
CA TRP A 265 20.86 -10.56 -8.22
C TRP A 265 19.33 -10.60 -8.24
N GLY A 266 18.68 -10.36 -9.39
CA GLY A 266 17.23 -10.22 -9.50
C GLY A 266 16.49 -11.55 -9.58
N VAL A 267 17.14 -12.62 -10.04
CA VAL A 267 16.62 -13.98 -10.11
C VAL A 267 17.70 -14.98 -9.72
N MET A 268 17.29 -16.17 -9.29
CA MET A 268 18.22 -17.22 -8.86
C MET A 268 17.71 -18.59 -9.30
N GLU A 269 18.65 -19.48 -9.62
CA GLU A 269 18.32 -20.85 -10.01
C GLU A 269 17.60 -21.60 -8.89
N ARG A 270 16.68 -22.50 -9.27
CA ARG A 270 15.87 -23.28 -8.33
C ARG A 270 16.71 -24.10 -7.36
N LYS A 271 17.79 -24.73 -7.85
CA LYS A 271 18.70 -25.53 -7.04
C LYS A 271 19.41 -24.71 -5.96
N GLU A 272 19.90 -23.52 -6.33
CA GLU A 272 20.57 -22.63 -5.38
C GLU A 272 19.57 -22.05 -4.37
N ASN A 273 18.35 -21.70 -4.80
CA ASN A 273 17.29 -21.27 -3.87
C ASN A 273 16.95 -22.35 -2.83
N MET A 274 16.79 -23.60 -3.27
CA MET A 274 16.50 -24.72 -2.37
C MET A 274 17.63 -24.95 -1.37
N LYS A 275 18.89 -24.91 -1.84
CA LYS A 275 20.07 -24.98 -0.97
C LYS A 275 20.07 -23.88 0.09
N ARG A 276 19.76 -22.63 -0.27
CA ARG A 276 19.67 -21.52 0.69
C ARG A 276 18.53 -21.71 1.68
N GLY A 277 17.40 -22.28 1.24
CA GLY A 277 16.30 -22.66 2.13
C GLY A 277 16.73 -23.69 3.17
N LEU A 278 17.46 -24.73 2.75
CA LEU A 278 18.00 -25.75 3.67
C LEU A 278 19.03 -25.15 4.64
N LEU A 279 19.92 -24.27 4.18
CA LEU A 279 20.87 -23.56 5.06
C LEU A 279 20.17 -22.67 6.09
N LEU A 280 19.06 -22.02 5.70
CA LEU A 280 18.22 -21.28 6.65
C LEU A 280 17.63 -22.23 7.69
N ALA A 281 17.07 -23.37 7.28
CA ALA A 281 16.53 -24.38 8.18
C ALA A 281 17.62 -24.92 9.15
N GLU A 282 18.81 -25.24 8.64
CA GLU A 282 19.97 -25.65 9.44
C GLU A 282 20.35 -24.58 10.47
N SER A 283 20.46 -23.31 10.06
CA SER A 283 20.80 -22.20 10.97
C SER A 283 19.78 -21.99 12.09
N LEU A 284 18.51 -22.32 11.81
CA LEU A 284 17.40 -22.27 12.76
C LEU A 284 17.23 -23.59 13.54
N LYS A 285 18.11 -24.57 13.33
CA LYS A 285 18.09 -25.90 13.94
C LYS A 285 16.81 -26.70 13.64
N CYS A 286 16.27 -26.51 12.44
CA CYS A 286 15.14 -27.29 11.89
C CYS A 286 15.66 -28.50 11.07
N PRO A 287 14.81 -29.51 10.79
CA PRO A 287 15.12 -30.54 9.79
C PRO A 287 15.48 -29.92 8.44
N HIS A 288 16.55 -30.42 7.81
CA HIS A 288 17.17 -29.82 6.63
C HIS A 288 17.80 -30.88 5.70
N ASP A 289 17.36 -32.13 5.81
CA ASP A 289 17.70 -33.17 4.84
C ASP A 289 16.78 -33.02 3.62
N GLU A 290 17.37 -32.87 2.43
CA GLU A 290 16.63 -32.77 1.16
C GLU A 290 15.75 -34.01 0.91
N SER A 291 16.13 -35.16 1.47
CA SER A 291 15.40 -36.42 1.35
C SER A 291 14.30 -36.63 2.40
N ASP A 292 14.24 -35.80 3.44
CA ASP A 292 13.27 -35.86 4.54
C ASP A 292 12.66 -34.48 4.80
N MET A 293 12.06 -33.92 3.75
CA MET A 293 11.42 -32.61 3.82
C MET A 293 9.93 -32.69 4.21
N ASP A 294 9.36 -33.86 4.49
CA ASP A 294 7.93 -34.01 4.73
C ASP A 294 7.46 -33.27 5.99
N ALA A 295 6.53 -32.33 5.79
CA ALA A 295 6.02 -31.43 6.85
C ALA A 295 5.00 -32.11 7.77
N GLU A 296 4.79 -33.43 7.67
CA GLU A 296 3.83 -34.15 8.51
C GLU A 296 4.39 -34.52 9.90
N ASN A 297 5.69 -34.29 10.15
CA ASN A 297 6.36 -34.73 11.38
C ASN A 297 6.91 -33.59 12.28
N VAL A 298 6.47 -32.34 12.09
CA VAL A 298 6.84 -31.20 12.99
C VAL A 298 5.62 -30.42 13.44
#